data_AF-A0A7C1C2I4-F1
#
_entry.id   AF-A0A7C1C2I4-F1
#
_cell.length_a   1.000
_cell.length_b   1.000
_cell.length_c   1.000
_cell.angle_alpha   90.00
_cell.angle_beta   90.00
_cell.angle_gamma   90.00
#
_symmetry.space_group_name_H-M   'P 1'
#
loop_
_entity.id
_entity.type
_entity.pdbx_description
1 polymer ?
#
loop_
_entity_poly.entity_id
_entity_poly.type
_entity_poly.pdbx_seq_one_letter_code
_entity_poly.pdbx_strand_id
1 'polypeptide(L)'
;MVILLIFFAEGCGVYSFTGASVPPQAKTVSVAYFPNKAPLVAPLLSPVFTDALRDKFTREANLNMVEKNGDLAIDGEIIDYKTTPVAIQGNQTAALNRLTIVVNVRFVNKY
;
A
#
# COMPACT_ATOMS: atom_id res chain seq x y z
N MET A 1 -11.20 -12.18 -59.51
CA MET A 1 -12.24 -11.67 -58.59
C MET A 1 -12.00 -12.31 -57.23
N VAL A 2 -11.04 -11.76 -56.47
CA VAL A 2 -10.52 -12.33 -55.24
C VAL A 2 -11.48 -11.97 -54.10
N ILE A 3 -12.26 -12.95 -53.66
CA ILE A 3 -13.00 -12.92 -52.40
C ILE A 3 -12.05 -13.41 -51.29
N LEU A 4 -12.26 -12.88 -50.09
CA LEU A 4 -11.76 -13.33 -48.79
C LEU A 4 -10.36 -12.86 -48.39
N LEU A 5 -10.30 -11.84 -47.52
CA LEU A 5 -9.61 -11.96 -46.23
C LEU A 5 -10.05 -10.80 -45.32
N ILE A 6 -11.23 -10.96 -44.70
CA ILE A 6 -11.59 -10.26 -43.48
C ILE A 6 -10.91 -11.07 -42.36
N PHE A 7 -9.80 -10.56 -41.84
CA PHE A 7 -9.25 -11.03 -40.57
C PHE A 7 -9.32 -9.88 -39.56
N PHE A 8 -10.41 -9.92 -38.80
CA PHE A 8 -10.49 -9.60 -37.38
C PHE A 8 -9.20 -9.07 -36.73
N ALA A 9 -9.08 -7.74 -36.70
CA ALA A 9 -8.28 -7.06 -35.69
C ALA A 9 -9.16 -6.85 -34.44
N GLU A 10 -9.52 -7.95 -33.77
CA GLU A 10 -10.10 -7.91 -32.42
C GLU A 10 -8.93 -7.58 -31.48
N GLY A 11 -8.67 -6.28 -31.30
CA GLY A 11 -7.71 -5.80 -30.33
C GLY A 11 -8.10 -6.29 -28.93
N CYS A 12 -7.24 -7.12 -28.34
CA CYS A 12 -7.41 -7.63 -27.00
C CYS A 12 -7.61 -6.47 -26.01
N GLY A 13 -8.66 -6.57 -25.20
CA GLY A 13 -9.16 -5.51 -24.33
C GLY A 13 -8.13 -4.90 -23.38
N VAL A 14 -8.45 -3.70 -22.90
CA VAL A 14 -7.66 -2.84 -21.99
C VAL A 14 -6.79 -3.64 -21.02
N TYR A 15 -5.53 -3.86 -21.38
CA TYR A 15 -4.51 -4.45 -20.52
C TYR A 15 -4.15 -3.46 -19.43
N SER A 16 -4.47 -3.78 -18.17
CA SER A 16 -3.93 -3.06 -17.02
C SER A 16 -2.88 -3.94 -16.34
N PHE A 17 -1.60 -3.55 -16.47
CA PHE A 17 -0.48 -4.19 -15.76
C PHE A 17 -0.44 -3.80 -14.26
N THR A 18 -1.41 -3.01 -13.77
CA THR A 18 -1.53 -2.64 -12.36
C THR A 18 -2.62 -3.49 -11.71
N GLY A 19 -2.24 -4.55 -10.99
CA GLY A 19 -3.16 -5.49 -10.32
C GLY A 19 -4.11 -4.87 -9.28
N ALA A 20 -4.01 -3.58 -8.99
CA ALA A 20 -5.00 -2.80 -8.25
C ALA A 20 -5.40 -1.58 -9.10
N SER A 21 -6.65 -1.54 -9.54
CA SER A 21 -7.18 -0.42 -10.31
C SER A 21 -7.71 0.63 -9.34
N VAL A 22 -7.00 1.74 -9.18
CA VAL A 22 -7.61 2.95 -8.64
C VAL A 22 -8.78 3.32 -9.56
N PRO A 23 -10.01 3.54 -9.03
CA PRO A 23 -11.15 3.92 -9.86
C PRO A 23 -10.78 5.11 -10.75
N PRO A 24 -11.06 5.10 -12.07
CA PRO A 24 -10.69 6.19 -12.98
C PRO A 24 -11.21 7.57 -12.55
N GLN A 25 -12.32 7.57 -11.79
CA GLN A 25 -12.98 8.75 -11.22
C GLN A 25 -12.26 9.30 -9.99
N ALA A 26 -11.51 8.47 -9.25
CA ALA A 26 -10.77 8.92 -8.08
C ALA A 26 -9.58 9.78 -8.50
N LYS A 27 -9.47 10.98 -7.91
CA LYS A 27 -8.40 11.95 -8.16
C LYS A 27 -7.65 12.33 -6.89
N THR A 28 -8.23 12.06 -5.73
CA THR A 28 -7.69 12.47 -4.44
C THR A 28 -7.61 11.29 -3.48
N VAL A 29 -6.59 11.33 -2.62
CA VAL A 29 -6.44 10.37 -1.51
C VAL A 29 -6.14 11.13 -0.23
N SER A 30 -6.74 10.70 0.88
CA SER A 30 -6.41 11.20 2.22
C SER A 30 -5.92 10.06 3.10
N VAL A 31 -4.73 10.22 3.68
CA VAL A 31 -4.14 9.27 4.63
C VAL A 31 -4.05 9.93 6.00
N ALA A 32 -4.86 9.44 6.94
CA ALA A 32 -4.86 9.89 8.32
C ALA A 32 -3.60 9.40 9.07
N TYR A 33 -3.31 10.02 10.21
CA TYR A 33 -2.23 9.57 11.08
C TYR A 33 -2.56 8.21 11.70
N PHE A 34 -1.58 7.30 11.70
CA PHE A 34 -1.71 5.97 12.30
C PHE A 34 -1.14 5.97 13.73
N PRO A 35 -1.98 6.12 14.78
CA PRO A 35 -1.51 6.01 16.15
C PRO A 35 -0.99 4.60 16.45
N ASN A 36 0.01 4.53 17.34
CA ASN A 36 0.50 3.27 17.87
C ASN A 36 -0.32 2.89 19.11
N LYS A 37 -1.09 1.81 19.01
CA LYS A 37 -1.88 1.19 20.07
C LYS A 37 -1.30 -0.14 20.54
N ALA A 38 -0.11 -0.50 20.05
CA ALA A 38 0.59 -1.71 20.48
C ALA A 38 1.00 -1.60 21.97
N PRO A 39 1.10 -2.73 22.69
CA PRO A 39 1.58 -2.74 24.07
C PRO A 39 3.01 -2.20 24.23
N LEU A 40 3.85 -2.39 23.20
CA LEU A 40 5.21 -1.86 23.12
C LEU A 40 5.24 -0.66 22.16
N VAL A 41 5.50 0.53 22.70
CA VAL A 41 5.48 1.77 21.93
C VAL A 41 6.88 2.10 21.41
N ALA A 42 7.11 1.89 20.12
CA ALA A 42 8.24 2.44 19.40
C ALA A 42 7.94 3.91 19.00
N PRO A 43 8.66 4.92 19.51
CA PRO A 43 8.26 6.34 19.37
C PRO A 43 8.16 6.85 17.94
N LEU A 44 9.04 6.37 17.05
CA LEU A 44 9.12 6.83 15.66
C LEU A 44 8.25 6.02 14.70
N LEU A 45 7.62 4.94 15.16
CA LEU A 45 6.95 4.02 14.26
C LEU A 45 5.73 4.66 13.57
N SER A 46 4.90 5.36 14.34
CA SER A 46 3.70 6.04 13.83
C SER A 46 3.99 7.07 12.73
N PRO A 47 4.90 8.07 12.94
CA PRO A 47 5.20 9.03 11.89
C PRO A 47 5.85 8.36 10.68
N VAL A 48 6.82 7.46 10.89
CA VAL A 48 7.51 6.76 9.79
C VAL A 48 6.54 5.94 8.94
N PHE A 49 5.64 5.18 9.57
CA PHE A 49 4.64 4.41 8.85
C PHE A 49 3.67 5.31 8.07
N THR A 50 3.16 6.37 8.72
CA THR A 50 2.21 7.30 8.09
C THR A 50 2.84 7.98 6.87
N ASP A 51 4.07 8.47 7.01
CA ASP A 51 4.78 9.17 5.93
C ASP A 51 5.16 8.21 4.81
N ALA A 52 5.65 7.01 5.12
CA ALA A 52 5.95 5.99 4.11
C ALA A 52 4.69 5.58 3.32
N LEU A 53 3.53 5.51 3.97
CA LEU A 53 2.26 5.22 3.31
C LEU A 53 1.83 6.35 2.38
N ARG A 54 1.92 7.61 2.83
CA ARG A 54 1.65 8.81 2.01
C ARG A 54 2.57 8.87 0.80
N ASP A 55 3.86 8.62 1.00
CA ASP A 55 4.87 8.57 -0.06
C ASP A 55 4.55 7.50 -1.09
N LYS A 56 4.10 6.31 -0.66
CA LYS A 56 3.72 5.24 -1.57
C LYS A 56 2.59 5.66 -2.51
N PHE A 57 1.54 6.29 -1.99
CA PHE A 57 0.45 6.79 -2.82
C PHE A 57 0.91 7.90 -3.76
N THR A 58 1.76 8.81 -3.29
CA THR A 58 2.24 9.93 -4.11
C THR A 58 3.17 9.46 -5.24
N ARG A 59 3.92 8.38 -5.03
CA ARG A 59 4.88 7.84 -6.02
C ARG A 59 4.27 6.82 -6.98
N GLU A 60 3.35 5.99 -6.51
CA GLU A 60 2.83 4.86 -7.28
C GLU A 60 1.41 5.09 -7.82
N ALA A 61 0.64 6.01 -7.23
CA ALA A 61 -0.71 6.33 -7.69
C ALA A 61 -0.78 7.75 -8.29
N ASN A 62 -1.56 7.91 -9.35
CA ASN A 62 -1.86 9.22 -9.93
C ASN A 62 -3.01 9.90 -9.17
N LEU A 63 -2.80 10.11 -7.87
CA LEU A 63 -3.76 10.69 -6.93
C LEU A 63 -3.13 11.88 -6.21
N ASN A 64 -3.88 12.97 -6.07
CA ASN A 64 -3.47 14.12 -5.29
C ASN A 64 -3.69 13.86 -3.80
N MET A 65 -2.65 14.02 -2.98
CA MET A 65 -2.76 13.92 -1.54
C MET A 65 -3.55 15.12 -0.99
N VAL A 66 -4.61 14.86 -0.24
CA VAL A 66 -5.41 15.88 0.47
C VAL A 66 -5.50 15.55 1.95
N GLU A 67 -5.61 16.56 2.80
CA GLU A 67 -5.62 16.38 4.25
C GLU A 67 -6.80 15.51 4.75
N LYS A 68 -7.99 15.70 4.17
CA LYS A 68 -9.23 15.00 4.56
C LYS A 68 -10.19 14.88 3.38
N ASN A 69 -11.14 13.96 3.48
CA ASN A 69 -12.24 13.75 2.52
C ASN A 69 -11.76 13.49 1.09
N GLY A 70 -10.65 12.76 0.91
CA GLY A 70 -10.25 12.29 -0.40
C GLY A 70 -11.27 11.32 -0.99
N ASP A 71 -11.25 11.15 -2.31
CA ASP A 71 -12.03 10.14 -3.02
C ASP A 71 -11.76 8.74 -2.47
N LEU A 72 -10.49 8.50 -2.12
CA LEU A 72 -10.02 7.37 -1.33
C LEU A 72 -9.60 7.88 0.05
N ALA A 73 -10.11 7.30 1.12
CA ALA A 73 -9.71 7.64 2.48
C ALA A 73 -9.15 6.43 3.21
N ILE A 74 -8.01 6.61 3.86
CA ILE A 74 -7.30 5.57 4.59
C ILE A 74 -7.05 6.06 6.01
N ASP A 75 -7.49 5.27 6.97
CA ASP A 75 -7.23 5.48 8.39
C ASP A 75 -7.02 4.14 9.09
N GLY A 76 -6.57 4.17 10.33
CA GLY A 76 -6.25 2.94 11.03
C GLY A 76 -5.36 3.16 12.24
N GLU A 77 -4.75 2.08 12.70
CA GLU A 77 -3.89 2.07 13.88
C GLU A 77 -2.90 0.90 13.83
N ILE A 78 -1.75 1.09 14.46
CA ILE A 78 -0.75 0.03 14.63
C ILE A 78 -1.11 -0.74 15.90
N ILE A 79 -1.36 -2.04 15.77
CA ILE A 79 -1.90 -2.88 16.85
C ILE A 79 -0.85 -3.79 17.50
N ASP A 80 0.27 -4.07 16.83
CA ASP A 80 1.37 -4.85 17.41
C ASP A 80 2.73 -4.42 16.84
N TYR A 81 3.76 -4.55 17.67
CA TYR A 81 5.16 -4.31 17.34
C TYR A 81 6.01 -5.26 18.18
N LYS A 82 6.66 -6.23 17.53
CA LYS A 82 7.50 -7.21 18.22
C LYS A 82 8.77 -7.55 17.45
N THR A 83 9.86 -7.70 18.20
CA THR A 83 11.16 -8.12 17.67
C THR A 83 11.49 -9.50 18.21
N THR A 84 11.71 -10.47 17.32
CA THR A 84 12.10 -11.84 17.69
C THR A 84 13.47 -12.15 17.10
N PRO A 85 14.42 -12.71 17.88
CA PRO A 85 15.70 -13.14 17.33
C PRO A 85 15.49 -14.31 16.36
N VAL A 86 16.16 -14.25 15.21
CA VAL A 86 16.23 -15.34 14.23
C VAL A 86 17.48 -16.13 14.59
N ALA A 87 17.31 -17.24 15.31
CA ALA A 87 18.45 -18.05 15.74
C ALA A 87 19.04 -18.89 14.59
N ILE A 88 20.37 -19.06 14.68
CA ILE A 88 21.29 -20.02 14.05
C ILE A 88 22.02 -19.57 12.77
N GLN A 89 23.27 -19.12 12.99
CA GLN A 89 24.42 -19.41 12.13
C GLN A 89 25.57 -19.90 13.02
N GLY A 90 25.86 -21.20 12.94
CA GLY A 90 27.14 -21.72 13.39
C GLY A 90 28.25 -21.03 12.59
N ASN A 91 29.27 -20.54 13.29
CA ASN A 91 30.37 -19.70 12.78
C ASN A 91 30.03 -18.20 12.58
N GLN A 92 30.10 -17.45 13.70
CA GLN A 92 30.59 -16.06 13.81
C GLN A 92 29.97 -14.93 12.97
N THR A 93 28.64 -14.83 12.80
CA THR A 93 28.04 -13.54 12.39
C THR A 93 26.68 -13.27 13.03
N ALA A 94 26.39 -11.99 13.29
CA ALA A 94 25.37 -11.42 14.18
C ALA A 94 23.98 -12.10 14.16
N ALA A 95 23.36 -12.20 15.34
CA ALA A 95 21.96 -12.59 15.50
C ALA A 95 21.06 -11.61 14.73
N LEU A 96 20.41 -12.09 13.66
CA LEU A 96 19.43 -11.31 12.91
C LEU A 96 18.17 -11.17 13.76
N ASN A 97 17.63 -9.96 13.86
CA ASN A 97 16.36 -9.70 14.53
C ASN A 97 15.24 -9.55 13.49
N ARG A 98 14.14 -10.30 13.65
CA ARG A 98 12.93 -10.12 12.84
C ARG A 98 12.00 -9.15 13.55
N LEU A 99 11.74 -8.02 12.90
CA LEU A 99 10.71 -7.09 13.31
C LEU A 99 9.37 -7.44 12.64
N THR A 100 8.31 -7.61 13.44
CA THR A 100 6.93 -7.82 12.97
C THR A 100 6.06 -6.67 13.44
N ILE A 101 5.32 -6.07 12.51
CA ILE A 101 4.42 -4.95 12.76
C ILE A 101 3.05 -5.35 12.26
N VAL A 102 2.01 -5.18 13.08
CA VAL A 102 0.63 -5.47 12.69
C VAL A 102 -0.14 -4.17 12.68
N VAL A 103 -0.83 -3.90 11.57
CA VAL A 103 -1.56 -2.65 11.34
C VAL A 103 -3.01 -2.99 10.98
N ASN A 104 -3.96 -2.37 11.68
CA ASN A 104 -5.35 -2.34 11.28
C ASN A 104 -5.55 -1.16 10.33
N VAL A 105 -6.04 -1.45 9.12
CA VAL A 105 -6.30 -0.42 8.10
C VAL A 105 -7.77 -0.48 7.71
N ARG A 106 -8.40 0.67 7.69
CA ARG A 106 -9.72 0.90 7.12
C ARG A 106 -9.55 1.72 5.86
N PHE A 107 -10.27 1.30 4.83
CA PHE A 107 -10.25 1.93 3.52
C PHE A 107 -11.68 2.27 3.14
N VAL A 108 -11.90 3.53 2.78
CA VAL A 108 -13.17 4.03 2.27
C VAL A 108 -12.96 4.46 0.83
N ASN A 109 -13.82 3.97 -0.05
CA ASN A 109 -13.90 4.38 -1.44
C ASN A 109 -15.25 5.03 -1.68
N LYS A 110 -15.24 6.22 -2.30
CA LYS A 110 -16.44 6.97 -2.66
C LYS A 110 -17.15 6.42 -3.91
N TYR A 111 -16.50 5.56 -4.69
CA TYR A 111 -16.99 5.02 -5.97
C TYR A 111 -17.12 3.50 -5.97
#